data_AF-A0A925DC93-F1
#
_entry.id   AF-A0A925DC93-F1
#
_cell.length_a   1.000
_cell.length_b   1.000
_cell.length_c   1.000
_cell.angle_alpha   90.00
_cell.angle_beta   90.00
_cell.angle_gamma   90.00
#
_symmetry.space_group_name_H-M   'P 1'
#
loop_
_entity.id
_entity.type
_entity.pdbx_description
1 polymer ?
#
loop_
_entity_poly.entity_id
_entity_poly.type
_entity_poly.pdbx_seq_one_letter_code
_entity_poly.pdbx_strand_id
1 'polypeptide(L)'
;EFDHYFVATIKIHDSPTVALVYSRFLPAAWKLEAEKNEPVSVDGLFLKVGDAAADPPPLIFAAERIAWHPDQPRPEDHIGPDQVALAQAGVDWGLYEVVRAENGRSLGGPDLEPFFQTLSVIAGEQGPKLAKPASAVDIPLLLQKAETVLGSRMKVRGIAQRITKVTVSAEDLRQRFGIDHYYEINVSVALDKPMKVAKSEQDKEGVLYANVFPVAVLVPRLPDNLREGESVHYEVEADATLYRLWTYQSSYASQKNKRQAAPLLMASEVRLIRKGDPLSGYTGTIATTAMILAGGTFFVVYWWFRLSDRKSVTALPATNIHDALRKGAERTSNEKPNFEGLK
;
A
#
# COMPACT_ATOMS: atom_id res chain seq x y z
N GLU A 1 -23.10 5.18 -19.22
CA GLU A 1 -22.89 6.61 -19.51
C GLU A 1 -22.19 7.22 -18.30
N PHE A 2 -21.25 8.16 -18.48
CA PHE A 2 -20.53 8.78 -17.37
C PHE A 2 -21.16 10.14 -17.05
N ASP A 3 -21.39 10.44 -15.77
CA ASP A 3 -22.05 11.69 -15.36
C ASP A 3 -21.17 12.93 -15.55
N HIS A 4 -19.84 12.74 -15.59
CA HIS A 4 -18.87 13.82 -15.81
C HIS A 4 -17.55 13.26 -16.37
N TYR A 5 -16.73 14.15 -16.92
CA TYR A 5 -15.34 13.92 -17.29
C TYR A 5 -14.55 15.20 -17.06
N PHE A 6 -13.23 15.07 -16.99
CA PHE A 6 -12.29 16.18 -16.86
C PHE A 6 -11.53 16.38 -18.15
N VAL A 7 -11.09 17.61 -18.39
CA VAL A 7 -10.17 17.95 -19.48
C VAL A 7 -8.94 18.62 -18.88
N ALA A 8 -7.77 18.09 -19.19
CA ALA A 8 -6.51 18.70 -18.82
C ALA A 8 -5.70 19.06 -20.07
N THR A 9 -5.13 20.27 -20.06
CA THR A 9 -4.11 20.67 -21.05
C THR A 9 -2.75 20.32 -20.48
N ILE A 10 -2.05 19.39 -21.13
CA ILE A 10 -0.75 18.88 -20.68
C ILE A 10 0.31 19.31 -21.69
N LYS A 11 1.37 19.95 -21.20
CA LYS A 11 2.57 20.20 -22.00
C LYS A 11 3.30 18.88 -22.21
N ILE A 12 3.53 18.51 -23.46
CA ILE A 12 4.26 17.28 -23.80
C ILE A 12 5.76 17.57 -23.71
N HIS A 13 6.51 16.69 -23.05
CA HIS A 13 7.97 16.80 -22.97
C HIS A 13 8.57 16.78 -24.39
N ASP A 14 9.53 17.66 -24.66
CA ASP A 14 10.20 17.80 -25.96
C ASP A 14 9.30 18.03 -27.18
N SER A 15 8.09 18.55 -26.97
CA SER A 15 7.15 18.86 -28.05
C SER A 15 6.66 20.31 -27.95
N PRO A 16 6.57 21.04 -29.08
CA PRO A 16 5.98 22.38 -29.09
C PRO A 16 4.45 22.32 -28.96
N THR A 17 3.82 21.17 -29.19
CA THR A 17 2.37 20.98 -29.03
C THR A 17 1.98 20.50 -27.63
N VAL A 18 0.74 20.76 -27.27
CA VAL A 18 0.10 20.32 -26.03
C VAL A 18 -0.86 19.17 -26.30
N ALA A 19 -1.08 18.34 -25.27
CA ALA A 19 -2.13 17.34 -25.27
C ALA A 19 -3.37 17.90 -24.55
N LEU A 20 -4.54 17.76 -25.17
CA LEU A 20 -5.84 17.87 -24.49
C LEU A 20 -6.28 16.46 -24.10
N VAL A 21 -6.22 16.16 -22.81
CA VAL A 21 -6.53 14.83 -22.27
C VAL A 21 -7.88 14.85 -21.60
N TYR A 22 -8.82 14.10 -22.17
CA TYR A 22 -10.12 13.81 -21.58
C TYR A 22 -9.97 12.61 -20.64
N SER A 23 -10.23 12.81 -19.36
CA SER A 23 -10.00 11.81 -18.32
C SER A 23 -11.22 11.62 -17.43
N ARG A 24 -11.42 10.41 -16.90
CA ARG A 24 -12.45 10.15 -15.89
C ARG A 24 -11.99 10.53 -14.48
N PHE A 25 -10.68 10.53 -14.25
CA PHE A 25 -10.11 10.80 -12.93
C PHE A 25 -8.95 11.80 -13.02
N LEU A 26 -8.93 12.73 -12.06
CA LEU A 26 -7.79 13.58 -11.74
C LEU A 26 -7.29 13.25 -10.33
N PRO A 27 -6.02 13.53 -10.00
CA PRO A 27 -5.54 13.47 -8.61
C PRO A 27 -6.39 14.39 -7.72
N ALA A 28 -6.92 13.94 -6.57
CA ALA A 28 -7.77 14.82 -5.75
C ALA A 28 -7.00 15.95 -5.06
N ALA A 29 -5.66 15.84 -4.94
CA ALA A 29 -4.79 16.96 -4.60
C ALA A 29 -4.87 18.13 -5.61
N TRP A 30 -5.42 17.91 -6.81
CA TRP A 30 -5.58 18.94 -7.81
C TRP A 30 -6.88 19.72 -7.63
N LYS A 31 -6.74 21.04 -7.59
CA LYS A 31 -7.87 21.98 -7.67
C LYS A 31 -8.21 22.19 -9.14
N LEU A 32 -9.51 22.22 -9.45
CA LEU A 32 -9.98 22.57 -10.79
C LEU A 32 -9.52 24.00 -11.15
N GLU A 33 -9.26 24.22 -12.43
CA GLU A 33 -8.87 25.53 -13.01
C GLU A 33 -7.53 26.11 -12.53
N ALA A 34 -6.76 25.36 -11.73
CA ALA A 34 -5.43 25.77 -11.31
C ALA A 34 -4.37 25.33 -12.35
N GLU A 35 -3.54 26.28 -12.80
CA GLU A 35 -2.33 25.94 -13.55
C GLU A 35 -1.33 25.23 -12.62
N LYS A 36 -0.75 24.13 -13.10
CA LYS A 36 0.19 23.30 -12.36
C LYS A 36 1.38 22.95 -13.23
N ASN A 37 2.57 23.14 -12.69
CA ASN A 37 3.81 22.69 -13.28
C ASN A 37 4.31 21.46 -12.52
N GLU A 38 3.61 20.33 -12.70
CA GLU A 38 3.93 19.07 -12.03
C GLU A 38 4.04 17.95 -13.07
N PRO A 39 4.99 17.01 -12.93
CA PRO A 39 5.14 15.91 -13.86
C PRO A 39 3.93 14.97 -13.82
N VAL A 40 3.49 14.59 -15.01
CA VAL A 40 2.40 13.64 -15.21
C VAL A 40 2.71 12.69 -16.35
N SER A 41 2.11 11.50 -16.32
CA SER A 41 2.07 10.58 -17.45
C SER A 41 0.63 10.17 -17.76
N VAL A 42 0.39 9.74 -19.00
CA VAL A 42 -0.95 9.39 -19.47
C VAL A 42 -0.87 8.19 -20.40
N ASP A 43 -1.50 7.09 -19.99
CA ASP A 43 -1.81 5.98 -20.88
C ASP A 43 -3.06 6.33 -21.69
N GLY A 44 -2.86 7.16 -22.72
CA GLY A 44 -3.93 7.78 -23.50
C GLY A 44 -4.16 7.13 -24.85
N LEU A 45 -5.43 6.94 -25.21
CA LEU A 45 -5.86 6.63 -26.58
C LEU A 45 -5.88 7.93 -27.39
N PHE A 46 -5.03 8.01 -28.42
CA PHE A 46 -5.06 9.12 -29.36
C PHE A 46 -6.38 9.13 -30.15
N LEU A 47 -7.04 10.29 -30.20
CA LEU A 47 -8.30 10.46 -30.91
C LEU A 47 -8.13 11.22 -32.22
N LYS A 48 -7.54 12.41 -32.17
CA LYS A 48 -7.34 13.28 -33.34
C LYS A 48 -6.40 14.44 -33.03
N VAL A 49 -6.01 15.15 -34.09
CA VAL A 49 -5.44 16.50 -34.00
C VAL A 49 -6.59 17.51 -33.84
N GLY A 50 -6.37 18.53 -33.01
CA GLY A 50 -7.32 19.61 -32.75
C GLY A 50 -7.45 20.60 -33.90
N ASP A 51 -8.00 21.78 -33.61
CA ASP A 51 -8.22 22.81 -34.62
C ASP A 51 -6.89 23.23 -35.29
N ALA A 52 -6.84 23.11 -36.61
CA ALA A 52 -5.67 23.47 -37.42
C ALA A 52 -5.38 24.98 -37.42
N ALA A 53 -6.32 25.81 -36.95
CA ALA A 53 -6.08 27.24 -36.75
C ALA A 53 -5.18 27.54 -35.53
N ALA A 54 -5.00 26.60 -34.60
CA ALA A 54 -4.02 26.72 -33.53
C ALA A 54 -2.62 26.32 -34.05
N ASP A 55 -1.60 27.11 -33.71
CA ASP A 55 -0.21 26.85 -34.12
C ASP A 55 0.71 26.68 -32.88
N PRO A 56 1.17 25.45 -32.57
CA PRO A 56 0.80 24.17 -33.19
C PRO A 56 -0.56 23.64 -32.71
N PRO A 57 -1.27 22.82 -33.51
CA PRO A 57 -2.56 22.29 -33.12
C PRO A 57 -2.42 21.26 -31.99
N PRO A 58 -3.31 21.26 -30.99
CA PRO A 58 -3.21 20.34 -29.86
C PRO A 58 -3.51 18.91 -30.29
N LEU A 59 -2.92 17.94 -29.60
CA LEU A 59 -3.24 16.52 -29.77
C LEU A 59 -4.32 16.13 -28.77
N ILE A 60 -5.38 15.44 -29.21
CA ILE A 60 -6.51 15.08 -28.36
C ILE A 60 -6.44 13.60 -28.00
N PHE A 61 -6.51 13.31 -26.70
CA PHE A 61 -6.48 11.96 -26.14
C PHE A 61 -7.67 11.70 -25.21
N ALA A 62 -8.07 10.43 -25.12
CA ALA A 62 -8.90 9.94 -24.02
C ALA A 62 -8.08 9.00 -23.13
N ALA A 63 -8.21 9.15 -21.81
CA ALA A 63 -7.53 8.31 -20.84
C ALA A 63 -8.49 7.94 -19.70
N GLU A 64 -8.19 6.85 -19.00
CA GLU A 64 -8.91 6.55 -17.76
C GLU A 64 -8.58 7.56 -16.67
N ARG A 65 -7.28 7.89 -16.54
CA ARG A 65 -6.72 8.73 -15.48
C ARG A 65 -5.46 9.44 -15.97
N ILE A 66 -5.12 10.54 -15.30
CA ILE A 66 -3.83 11.21 -15.46
C ILE A 66 -2.97 10.80 -14.28
N ALA A 67 -1.80 10.22 -14.57
CA ALA A 67 -0.88 9.77 -13.55
C ALA A 67 -0.06 10.93 -13.00
N TRP A 68 0.02 11.03 -11.67
CA TRP A 68 0.70 12.15 -11.02
C TRP A 68 2.02 11.71 -10.40
N HIS A 69 3.08 12.43 -10.75
CA HIS A 69 4.45 12.14 -10.30
C HIS A 69 5.07 13.41 -9.67
N PRO A 70 4.74 13.74 -8.41
CA PRO A 70 5.34 14.88 -7.73
C PRO A 70 6.87 14.77 -7.71
N ASP A 71 7.56 15.84 -8.13
CA ASP A 71 9.02 15.92 -8.18
C ASP A 71 9.64 16.74 -7.04
N GLN A 72 8.79 17.31 -6.18
CA GLN A 72 9.20 18.13 -5.03
C GLN A 72 8.36 17.78 -3.79
N PRO A 73 8.93 17.87 -2.58
CA PRO A 73 8.17 17.68 -1.34
C PRO A 73 7.04 18.72 -1.20
N ARG A 74 5.86 18.25 -0.77
CA ARG A 74 4.65 19.05 -0.54
C ARG A 74 4.00 18.62 0.80
N PRO A 75 4.45 19.20 1.93
CA PRO A 75 3.99 18.79 3.26
C PRO A 75 2.47 18.92 3.45
N GLU A 76 1.83 19.88 2.78
CA GLU A 76 0.37 20.10 2.80
C GLU A 76 -0.42 18.92 2.23
N ASP A 77 0.18 18.15 1.32
CA ASP A 77 -0.41 16.97 0.69
C ASP A 77 0.18 15.66 1.25
N HIS A 78 0.94 15.74 2.35
CA HIS A 78 1.67 14.64 2.97
C HIS A 78 2.70 13.98 2.03
N ILE A 79 3.36 14.78 1.20
CA ILE A 79 4.40 14.35 0.26
C ILE A 79 5.76 14.80 0.80
N GLY A 80 6.56 13.85 1.24
CA GLY A 80 7.96 14.04 1.62
C GLY A 80 8.94 13.52 0.56
N PRO A 81 10.24 13.53 0.87
CA PRO A 81 11.28 13.05 -0.05
C PRO A 81 11.10 11.60 -0.50
N ASP A 82 10.59 10.72 0.37
CA ASP A 82 10.37 9.31 0.05
C ASP A 82 9.24 9.13 -0.98
N GLN A 83 8.16 9.89 -0.83
CA GLN A 83 7.03 9.90 -1.77
C GLN A 83 7.45 10.43 -3.14
N VAL A 84 8.27 11.50 -3.16
CA VAL A 84 8.89 12.01 -4.39
C VAL A 84 9.76 10.94 -5.05
N ALA A 85 10.58 10.22 -4.27
CA ALA A 85 11.43 9.17 -4.82
C ALA A 85 10.63 8.01 -5.44
N LEU A 86 9.50 7.62 -4.81
CA LEU A 86 8.58 6.64 -5.38
C LEU A 86 7.92 7.15 -6.66
N ALA A 87 7.47 8.41 -6.66
CA ALA A 87 6.86 9.06 -7.82
C ALA A 87 7.82 9.13 -9.01
N GLN A 88 9.07 9.54 -8.78
CA GLN A 88 10.15 9.57 -9.78
C GLN A 88 10.53 8.18 -10.29
N ALA A 89 10.34 7.15 -9.46
CA ALA A 89 10.54 5.77 -9.85
C ALA A 89 9.35 5.17 -10.65
N GLY A 90 8.29 5.96 -10.90
CA GLY A 90 7.16 5.59 -11.74
C GLY A 90 5.91 5.17 -10.96
N VAL A 91 5.89 5.31 -9.64
CA VAL A 91 4.65 5.16 -8.86
C VAL A 91 3.73 6.34 -9.15
N ASP A 92 2.46 6.04 -9.35
CA ASP A 92 1.45 7.08 -9.47
C ASP A 92 0.94 7.51 -8.11
N TRP A 93 1.31 8.73 -7.70
CA TRP A 93 0.91 9.24 -6.41
C TRP A 93 -0.58 9.57 -6.34
N GLY A 94 -1.25 9.81 -7.47
CA GLY A 94 -2.69 10.01 -7.53
C GLY A 94 -3.48 8.77 -7.05
N LEU A 95 -2.91 7.57 -7.13
CA LEU A 95 -3.56 6.34 -6.63
C LEU A 95 -3.46 6.19 -5.10
N TYR A 96 -2.53 6.89 -4.44
CA TYR A 96 -2.34 6.79 -3.00
C TYR A 96 -3.47 7.40 -2.17
N GLU A 97 -4.36 8.17 -2.81
CA GLU A 97 -5.61 8.60 -2.18
C GLU A 97 -6.57 7.44 -1.96
N VAL A 98 -6.62 6.47 -2.88
CA VAL A 98 -7.39 5.23 -2.72
C VAL A 98 -6.79 4.39 -1.60
N VAL A 99 -5.46 4.28 -1.56
CA VAL A 99 -4.73 3.60 -0.47
C VAL A 99 -5.05 4.24 0.89
N ARG A 100 -5.08 5.58 0.95
CA ARG A 100 -5.45 6.34 2.14
C ARG A 100 -6.90 6.09 2.56
N ALA A 101 -7.84 6.07 1.62
CA ALA A 101 -9.26 5.84 1.88
C ALA A 101 -9.55 4.41 2.36
N GLU A 102 -8.75 3.44 1.91
CA GLU A 102 -8.87 2.02 2.31
C GLU A 102 -7.95 1.65 3.49
N ASN A 103 -7.29 2.63 4.12
CA ASN A 103 -6.41 2.40 5.26
C ASN A 103 -7.16 1.71 6.42
N GLY A 104 -6.53 0.69 7.01
CA GLY A 104 -7.13 -0.12 8.07
C GLY A 104 -8.17 -1.12 7.58
N ARG A 105 -8.39 -1.28 6.26
CA ARG A 105 -9.26 -2.33 5.69
C ARG A 105 -8.44 -3.49 5.13
N SER A 106 -9.11 -4.56 4.70
CA SER A 106 -8.46 -5.67 4.00
C SER A 106 -8.08 -5.25 2.57
N LEU A 107 -7.08 -5.90 1.97
CA LEU A 107 -6.67 -5.61 0.58
C LEU A 107 -7.81 -6.02 -0.34
N GLY A 108 -8.13 -5.21 -1.34
CA GLY A 108 -9.28 -5.44 -2.22
C GLY A 108 -9.13 -4.77 -3.57
N GLY A 109 -10.17 -4.86 -4.41
CA GLY A 109 -10.14 -4.36 -5.78
C GLY A 109 -9.60 -2.92 -5.95
N PRO A 110 -10.10 -1.93 -5.18
CA PRO A 110 -9.71 -0.53 -5.37
C PRO A 110 -8.21 -0.26 -5.18
N ASP A 111 -7.53 -1.02 -4.32
CA ASP A 111 -6.12 -0.77 -3.98
C ASP A 111 -5.15 -1.81 -4.57
N LEU A 112 -5.61 -2.69 -5.48
CA LEU A 112 -4.72 -3.62 -6.20
C LEU A 112 -3.76 -2.89 -7.14
N GLU A 113 -4.26 -1.94 -7.92
CA GLU A 113 -3.45 -1.18 -8.88
C GLU A 113 -2.29 -0.44 -8.19
N PRO A 114 -2.51 0.43 -7.17
CA PRO A 114 -1.39 1.05 -6.45
C PRO A 114 -0.51 0.04 -5.72
N PHE A 115 -1.06 -1.08 -5.25
CA PHE A 115 -0.29 -2.12 -4.57
C PHE A 115 0.75 -2.72 -5.51
N PHE A 116 0.32 -3.19 -6.69
CA PHE A 116 1.22 -3.84 -7.63
C PHE A 116 2.16 -2.86 -8.33
N GLN A 117 1.73 -1.62 -8.58
CA GLN A 117 2.62 -0.58 -9.09
C GLN A 117 3.73 -0.23 -8.10
N THR A 118 3.41 -0.12 -6.81
CA THR A 118 4.43 0.13 -5.77
C THR A 118 5.35 -1.08 -5.63
N LEU A 119 4.79 -2.28 -5.60
CA LEU A 119 5.56 -3.51 -5.49
C LEU A 119 6.49 -3.70 -6.68
N SER A 120 6.07 -3.35 -7.91
CA SER A 120 6.92 -3.47 -9.11
C SER A 120 8.10 -2.52 -9.07
N VAL A 121 7.90 -1.29 -8.60
CA VAL A 121 8.98 -0.31 -8.40
C VAL A 121 9.97 -0.80 -7.34
N ILE A 122 9.48 -1.33 -6.22
CA ILE A 122 10.31 -1.90 -5.15
C ILE A 122 11.06 -3.16 -5.62
N ALA A 123 10.44 -3.98 -6.46
CA ALA A 123 11.02 -5.19 -7.02
C ALA A 123 12.03 -4.93 -8.16
N GLY A 124 11.85 -3.83 -8.88
CA GLY A 124 12.64 -3.45 -10.04
C GLY A 124 13.97 -2.79 -9.68
N GLU A 125 14.63 -2.24 -10.70
CA GLU A 125 15.96 -1.63 -10.56
C GLU A 125 16.00 -0.39 -9.66
N GLN A 126 14.86 0.28 -9.47
CA GLN A 126 14.78 1.50 -8.66
C GLN A 126 14.70 1.20 -7.17
N GLY A 127 14.08 0.08 -6.76
CA GLY A 127 13.92 -0.29 -5.36
C GLY A 127 15.22 -0.26 -4.54
N PRO A 128 16.29 -0.95 -4.97
CA PRO A 128 17.59 -0.90 -4.30
C PRO A 128 18.28 0.48 -4.33
N LYS A 129 17.90 1.36 -5.27
CA LYS A 129 18.47 2.72 -5.43
C LYS A 129 17.76 3.77 -4.58
N LEU A 130 16.59 3.46 -4.01
CA LEU A 130 15.88 4.38 -3.13
C LEU A 130 16.75 4.73 -1.91
N ALA A 131 16.72 6.00 -1.48
CA ALA A 131 17.54 6.54 -0.39
C ALA A 131 17.29 5.83 0.95
N LYS A 132 18.34 5.38 1.63
CA LYS A 132 18.21 4.65 2.89
C LYS A 132 17.41 5.45 3.94
N PRO A 133 16.53 4.79 4.71
CA PRO A 133 15.76 5.46 5.74
C PRO A 133 16.66 6.00 6.84
N ALA A 134 16.38 7.21 7.31
CA ALA A 134 17.10 7.84 8.42
C ALA A 134 16.66 7.31 9.80
N SER A 135 15.42 6.82 9.90
CA SER A 135 14.78 6.46 11.17
C SER A 135 14.38 4.99 11.22
N ALA A 136 14.40 4.43 12.43
CA ALA A 136 13.77 3.15 12.71
C ALA A 136 12.24 3.26 12.63
N VAL A 137 11.57 2.11 12.49
CA VAL A 137 10.11 2.03 12.52
C VAL A 137 9.55 2.54 13.85
N ASP A 138 8.59 3.46 13.78
CA ASP A 138 7.87 4.01 14.93
C ASP A 138 6.44 3.46 14.93
N ILE A 139 6.22 2.38 15.68
CA ILE A 139 4.92 1.69 15.72
C ILE A 139 3.79 2.63 16.20
N PRO A 140 3.94 3.42 17.29
CA PRO A 140 2.94 4.41 17.67
C PRO A 140 2.58 5.38 16.53
N LEU A 141 3.56 5.95 15.83
CA LEU A 141 3.32 6.85 14.70
C LEU A 141 2.54 6.15 13.59
N LEU A 142 2.93 4.92 13.24
CA LEU A 142 2.26 4.14 12.21
C LEU A 142 0.80 3.84 12.55
N LEU A 143 0.50 3.51 13.81
CA LEU A 143 -0.88 3.23 14.20
C LEU A 143 -1.74 4.49 14.27
N GLN A 144 -1.17 5.62 14.72
CA GLN A 144 -1.90 6.86 14.95
C GLN A 144 -2.07 7.73 13.71
N LYS A 145 -1.11 7.72 12.80
CA LYS A 145 -1.00 8.69 11.70
C LYS A 145 -0.57 8.04 10.38
N ALA A 146 -0.86 6.75 10.17
CA ALA A 146 -0.47 6.05 8.94
C ALA A 146 -0.84 6.81 7.67
N GLU A 147 -2.02 7.41 7.62
CA GLU A 147 -2.54 8.16 6.47
C GLU A 147 -1.67 9.37 6.08
N THR A 148 -0.86 9.90 7.01
CA THR A 148 0.05 11.03 6.77
C THR A 148 1.48 10.58 6.48
N VAL A 149 1.79 9.29 6.64
CA VAL A 149 3.15 8.74 6.45
C VAL A 149 3.17 7.57 5.45
N LEU A 150 2.12 7.41 4.64
CA LEU A 150 2.12 6.45 3.53
C LEU A 150 3.25 6.77 2.56
N GLY A 151 3.97 5.75 2.10
CA GLY A 151 5.14 5.89 1.26
C GLY A 151 6.42 6.28 2.00
N SER A 152 6.36 6.61 3.29
CA SER A 152 7.58 6.94 4.07
C SER A 152 8.42 5.69 4.29
N ARG A 153 9.74 5.86 4.26
CA ARG A 153 10.71 4.77 4.46
C ARG A 153 11.19 4.72 5.90
N MET A 154 11.35 3.51 6.41
CA MET A 154 11.85 3.25 7.75
C MET A 154 12.64 1.95 7.82
N LYS A 155 13.59 1.92 8.74
CA LYS A 155 14.33 0.70 9.06
C LYS A 155 13.50 -0.19 9.97
N VAL A 156 13.15 -1.37 9.48
CA VAL A 156 12.45 -2.42 10.26
C VAL A 156 13.49 -3.43 10.72
N ARG A 157 13.55 -3.70 12.03
CA ARG A 157 14.35 -4.77 12.61
C ARG A 157 13.51 -5.56 13.61
N GLY A 158 13.58 -6.89 13.55
CA GLY A 158 12.82 -7.74 14.45
C GLY A 158 13.02 -9.22 14.17
N ILE A 159 12.17 -10.05 14.80
CA ILE A 159 12.21 -11.50 14.62
C ILE A 159 11.14 -11.92 13.62
N ALA A 160 11.55 -12.44 12.47
CA ALA A 160 10.65 -13.10 11.53
C ALA A 160 10.13 -14.39 12.18
N GLN A 161 8.81 -14.52 12.25
CA GLN A 161 8.11 -15.66 12.83
C GLN A 161 7.50 -16.58 11.77
N ARG A 162 7.08 -15.99 10.63
CA ARG A 162 6.52 -16.70 9.48
C ARG A 162 6.99 -16.06 8.19
N ILE A 163 7.29 -16.89 7.20
CA ILE A 163 7.62 -16.48 5.84
C ILE A 163 6.76 -17.29 4.88
N THR A 164 5.91 -16.61 4.11
CA THR A 164 4.95 -17.24 3.20
C THR A 164 5.15 -16.69 1.79
N LYS A 165 5.30 -17.59 0.80
CA LYS A 165 5.24 -17.19 -0.61
C LYS A 165 3.80 -16.96 -1.05
N VAL A 166 3.53 -15.80 -1.62
CA VAL A 166 2.24 -15.43 -2.19
C VAL A 166 2.37 -15.41 -3.71
N THR A 167 1.59 -16.26 -4.38
CA THR A 167 1.59 -16.35 -5.85
C THR A 167 0.54 -15.40 -6.44
N VAL A 168 0.92 -14.64 -7.46
CA VAL A 168 0.03 -13.76 -8.21
C VAL A 168 -0.68 -14.58 -9.28
N SER A 169 -1.94 -14.90 -9.04
CA SER A 169 -2.74 -15.79 -9.90
C SER A 169 -3.36 -15.08 -11.11
N ALA A 170 -3.62 -13.79 -11.02
CA ALA A 170 -4.17 -12.97 -12.11
C ALA A 170 -3.12 -12.77 -13.21
N GLU A 171 -3.48 -13.12 -14.45
CA GLU A 171 -2.55 -13.08 -15.58
C GLU A 171 -2.24 -11.66 -16.04
N ASP A 172 -3.24 -10.78 -16.06
CA ASP A 172 -3.09 -9.38 -16.41
C ASP A 172 -2.09 -8.66 -15.50
N LEU A 173 -2.16 -8.91 -14.18
CA LEU A 173 -1.22 -8.34 -13.21
C LEU A 173 0.21 -8.84 -13.42
N ARG A 174 0.39 -10.14 -13.70
CA ARG A 174 1.72 -10.69 -14.02
C ARG A 174 2.30 -10.07 -15.28
N GLN A 175 1.49 -9.92 -16.33
CA GLN A 175 1.95 -9.35 -17.61
C GLN A 175 2.30 -7.87 -17.49
N ARG A 176 1.48 -7.08 -16.78
CA ARG A 176 1.66 -5.63 -16.65
C ARG A 176 2.82 -5.26 -15.71
N PHE A 177 2.95 -5.97 -14.59
CA PHE A 177 3.90 -5.60 -13.54
C PHE A 177 5.13 -6.51 -13.46
N GLY A 178 5.13 -7.65 -14.18
CA GLY A 178 6.26 -8.60 -14.16
C GLY A 178 6.43 -9.32 -12.82
N ILE A 179 5.41 -9.32 -11.96
CA ILE A 179 5.44 -9.94 -10.62
C ILE A 179 4.58 -11.20 -10.64
N ASP A 180 5.20 -12.37 -10.53
CA ASP A 180 4.51 -13.67 -10.43
C ASP A 180 4.35 -14.15 -8.99
N HIS A 181 5.18 -13.66 -8.06
CA HIS A 181 5.09 -13.91 -6.64
C HIS A 181 5.78 -12.82 -5.83
N TYR A 182 5.49 -12.81 -4.54
CA TYR A 182 6.24 -12.09 -3.51
C TYR A 182 6.22 -12.90 -2.22
N TYR A 183 6.96 -12.47 -1.22
CA TYR A 183 7.01 -13.11 0.09
C TYR A 183 6.45 -12.18 1.15
N GLU A 184 5.54 -12.68 1.98
CA GLU A 184 5.09 -12.02 3.19
C GLU A 184 5.93 -12.54 4.36
N ILE A 185 6.62 -11.62 5.05
CA ILE A 185 7.42 -11.90 6.24
C ILE A 185 6.70 -11.25 7.42
N ASN A 186 6.21 -12.08 8.34
CA ASN A 186 5.65 -11.59 9.60
C ASN A 186 6.79 -11.38 10.60
N VAL A 187 7.06 -10.12 10.92
CA VAL A 187 8.14 -9.70 11.80
C VAL A 187 7.55 -9.20 13.11
N SER A 188 8.02 -9.73 14.24
CA SER A 188 7.80 -9.15 15.56
C SER A 188 8.86 -8.08 15.83
N VAL A 189 8.43 -6.83 15.87
CA VAL A 189 9.27 -5.66 16.16
C VAL A 189 9.19 -5.34 17.64
N ALA A 190 10.33 -5.04 18.27
CA ALA A 190 10.36 -4.68 19.68
C ALA A 190 9.67 -3.34 19.95
N LEU A 191 9.00 -3.23 21.09
CA LEU A 191 8.39 -2.00 21.58
C LEU A 191 9.21 -1.44 22.75
N ASP A 192 9.44 -0.13 22.76
CA ASP A 192 10.12 0.54 23.87
C ASP A 192 9.27 0.56 25.15
N LYS A 193 7.95 0.61 24.99
CA LYS A 193 6.97 0.60 26.06
C LYS A 193 5.78 -0.29 25.70
N PRO A 194 5.15 -0.95 26.68
CA PRO A 194 3.87 -1.63 26.47
C PRO A 194 2.84 -0.67 25.88
N MET A 195 2.09 -1.14 24.89
CA MET A 195 1.05 -0.35 24.23
C MET A 195 -0.28 -1.10 24.20
N LYS A 196 -1.37 -0.38 24.45
CA LYS A 196 -2.72 -0.92 24.32
C LYS A 196 -3.34 -0.42 23.03
N VAL A 197 -3.73 -1.34 22.14
CA VAL A 197 -4.44 -1.02 20.90
C VAL A 197 -5.91 -1.29 21.08
N ALA A 198 -6.72 -0.24 21.02
CA ALA A 198 -8.17 -0.28 21.18
C ALA A 198 -8.86 0.23 19.91
N LYS A 199 -10.09 -0.23 19.63
CA LYS A 199 -10.86 0.26 18.48
C LYS A 199 -11.44 1.65 18.69
N SER A 200 -11.62 2.08 19.93
CA SER A 200 -12.12 3.39 20.33
C SER A 200 -11.74 3.67 21.78
N GLU A 201 -11.90 4.92 22.25
CA GLU A 201 -11.60 5.29 23.64
C GLU A 201 -12.43 4.49 24.67
N GLN A 202 -13.60 4.05 24.25
CA GLN A 202 -14.57 3.34 25.08
C GLN A 202 -14.29 1.83 25.13
N ASP A 203 -13.41 1.32 24.26
CA ASP A 203 -13.01 -0.10 24.24
C ASP A 203 -12.00 -0.38 25.36
N LYS A 204 -12.54 -0.61 26.56
CA LYS A 204 -11.77 -1.04 27.74
C LYS A 204 -11.06 -2.39 27.52
N GLU A 205 -11.40 -3.15 26.48
CA GLU A 205 -10.82 -4.45 26.13
C GLU A 205 -9.81 -4.40 24.98
N GLY A 206 -9.16 -3.25 24.75
CA GLY A 206 -8.03 -3.15 23.82
C GLY A 206 -6.93 -4.20 24.09
N VAL A 207 -6.23 -4.61 23.03
CA VAL A 207 -5.17 -5.62 23.08
C VAL A 207 -3.89 -4.99 23.62
N LEU A 208 -3.34 -5.53 24.70
CA LEU A 208 -2.06 -5.11 25.26
C LEU A 208 -0.91 -5.85 24.57
N TYR A 209 -0.01 -5.09 23.95
CA TYR A 209 1.27 -5.56 23.46
C TYR A 209 2.33 -5.15 24.47
N ALA A 210 2.90 -6.12 25.18
CA ALA A 210 3.87 -5.85 26.22
C ALA A 210 5.23 -5.40 25.62
N ASN A 211 5.78 -6.22 24.72
CA ASN A 211 7.18 -6.07 24.30
C ASN A 211 7.38 -6.11 22.79
N VAL A 212 6.40 -6.61 22.02
CA VAL A 212 6.53 -6.77 20.56
C VAL A 212 5.24 -6.43 19.85
N PHE A 213 5.37 -5.93 18.62
CA PHE A 213 4.26 -5.63 17.73
C PHE A 213 4.45 -6.32 16.37
N PRO A 214 3.41 -6.94 15.81
CA PRO A 214 3.50 -7.61 14.52
C PRO A 214 3.49 -6.60 13.37
N VAL A 215 4.40 -6.83 12.43
CA VAL A 215 4.58 -6.04 11.21
C VAL A 215 4.67 -7.01 10.03
N ALA A 216 3.94 -6.74 8.95
CA ALA A 216 4.04 -7.50 7.72
C ALA A 216 5.01 -6.79 6.77
N VAL A 217 6.09 -7.47 6.37
CA VAL A 217 7.07 -6.96 5.41
C VAL A 217 6.98 -7.79 4.14
N LEU A 218 6.62 -7.15 3.04
CA LEU A 218 6.57 -7.74 1.71
C LEU A 218 7.92 -7.57 1.02
N VAL A 219 8.47 -8.65 0.51
CA VAL A 219 9.69 -8.63 -0.30
C VAL A 219 9.47 -9.38 -1.61
N PRO A 220 10.04 -8.90 -2.73
CA PRO A 220 9.87 -9.55 -4.04
C PRO A 220 10.57 -10.90 -4.09
N ARG A 221 11.73 -11.02 -3.42
CA ARG A 221 12.55 -12.23 -3.39
C ARG A 221 13.05 -12.47 -1.99
N LEU A 222 13.09 -13.75 -1.62
CA LEU A 222 13.68 -14.19 -0.38
C LEU A 222 15.18 -14.48 -0.60
N PRO A 223 16.09 -13.97 0.23
CA PRO A 223 17.51 -14.31 0.13
C PRO A 223 17.73 -15.79 0.45
N ASP A 224 18.74 -16.41 -0.16
CA ASP A 224 19.01 -17.86 -0.07
C ASP A 224 19.23 -18.38 1.36
N ASN A 225 19.61 -17.49 2.28
CA ASN A 225 19.85 -17.79 3.69
C ASN A 225 18.59 -17.76 4.56
N LEU A 226 17.45 -17.32 4.02
CA LEU A 226 16.13 -17.41 4.61
C LEU A 226 15.31 -18.49 3.89
N ARG A 227 14.37 -19.10 4.61
CA ARG A 227 13.47 -20.13 4.06
C ARG A 227 12.04 -19.84 4.47
N GLU A 228 11.11 -20.21 3.60
CA GLU A 228 9.69 -20.25 3.90
C GLU A 228 9.40 -21.16 5.10
N GLY A 229 8.36 -20.83 5.86
CA GLY A 229 7.94 -21.64 6.99
C GLY A 229 6.95 -20.93 7.90
N GLU A 230 6.06 -21.71 8.52
CA GLU A 230 5.06 -21.25 9.47
C GLU A 230 5.62 -20.93 10.86
N SER A 231 6.81 -21.43 11.18
CA SER A 231 7.51 -21.16 12.43
C SER A 231 9.02 -21.05 12.17
N VAL A 232 9.45 -19.83 11.88
CA VAL A 232 10.85 -19.47 11.72
C VAL A 232 11.28 -18.53 12.83
N HIS A 233 12.58 -18.45 13.11
CA HIS A 233 13.15 -17.59 14.15
C HIS A 233 14.40 -16.90 13.58
N TYR A 234 14.19 -15.97 12.66
CA TYR A 234 15.27 -15.22 12.04
C TYR A 234 15.24 -13.78 12.54
N GLU A 235 16.35 -13.28 13.07
CA GLU A 235 16.51 -11.85 13.27
C GLU A 235 16.80 -11.20 11.92
N VAL A 236 15.90 -10.34 11.47
CA VAL A 236 15.93 -9.72 10.14
C VAL A 236 15.92 -8.20 10.23
N GLU A 237 16.53 -7.56 9.23
CA GLU A 237 16.46 -6.12 9.01
C GLU A 237 16.04 -5.82 7.56
N ALA A 238 15.21 -4.80 7.35
CA ALA A 238 14.81 -4.33 6.03
C ALA A 238 14.63 -2.80 6.01
N ASP A 239 14.99 -2.17 4.89
CA ASP A 239 14.74 -0.75 4.64
C ASP A 239 13.43 -0.61 3.85
N ALA A 240 12.33 -0.43 4.57
CA ALA A 240 10.98 -0.69 4.06
C ALA A 240 10.14 0.58 3.94
N THR A 241 9.28 0.61 2.93
CA THR A 241 8.29 1.66 2.64
C THR A 241 6.95 1.28 3.25
N LEU A 242 6.32 2.15 4.02
CA LEU A 242 4.95 1.92 4.50
C LEU A 242 3.97 1.97 3.32
N TYR A 243 3.22 0.90 3.08
CA TYR A 243 2.13 0.91 2.12
C TYR A 243 0.83 1.37 2.76
N ARG A 244 0.39 0.71 3.85
CA ARG A 244 -0.80 1.07 4.64
C ARG A 244 -0.86 0.29 5.95
N LEU A 245 -1.81 0.63 6.83
CA LEU A 245 -2.31 -0.31 7.84
C LEU A 245 -3.34 -1.21 7.19
N TRP A 246 -3.28 -2.50 7.49
CA TRP A 246 -4.33 -3.43 7.10
C TRP A 246 -4.94 -4.09 8.32
N THR A 247 -6.23 -4.39 8.25
CA THR A 247 -6.86 -5.24 9.26
C THR A 247 -6.89 -6.68 8.80
N TYR A 248 -6.36 -7.54 9.66
CA TYR A 248 -6.47 -8.98 9.53
C TYR A 248 -7.14 -9.55 10.79
N GLN A 249 -7.82 -10.68 10.64
CA GLN A 249 -8.26 -11.46 11.79
C GLN A 249 -7.07 -12.29 12.28
N SER A 250 -6.44 -11.85 13.37
CA SER A 250 -5.53 -12.74 14.11
C SER A 250 -6.36 -13.75 14.90
N SER A 251 -5.79 -14.91 15.21
CA SER A 251 -6.41 -15.93 16.05
C SER A 251 -6.69 -15.45 17.49
N TYR A 252 -5.87 -14.52 18.00
CA TYR A 252 -6.13 -13.83 19.27
C TYR A 252 -7.36 -12.94 19.17
N ALA A 253 -7.51 -12.26 18.03
CA ALA A 253 -8.65 -11.42 17.77
C ALA A 253 -9.89 -12.25 17.39
N SER A 254 -9.76 -13.44 16.80
CA SER A 254 -10.90 -14.32 16.47
C SER A 254 -11.56 -14.92 17.71
N GLN A 255 -10.82 -15.18 18.78
CA GLN A 255 -11.40 -15.57 20.09
C GLN A 255 -12.30 -14.46 20.68
N LYS A 256 -12.07 -13.20 20.28
CA LYS A 256 -12.85 -12.02 20.72
C LYS A 256 -13.59 -11.31 19.59
N ASN A 257 -13.68 -11.92 18.40
CA ASN A 257 -14.19 -11.33 17.16
C ASN A 257 -13.67 -9.90 16.83
N LYS A 258 -12.44 -9.59 17.23
CA LYS A 258 -11.75 -8.33 16.94
C LYS A 258 -10.96 -8.47 15.62
N ARG A 259 -10.78 -7.35 14.93
CA ARG A 259 -9.87 -7.24 13.78
C ARG A 259 -8.64 -6.50 14.28
N GLN A 260 -7.45 -6.96 13.91
CA GLN A 260 -6.19 -6.39 14.34
C GLN A 260 -5.56 -5.61 13.19
N ALA A 261 -5.18 -4.37 13.46
CA ALA A 261 -4.41 -3.57 12.52
C ALA A 261 -2.93 -3.91 12.64
N ALA A 262 -2.25 -4.08 11.52
CA ALA A 262 -0.78 -4.11 11.46
C ALA A 262 -0.27 -3.22 10.33
N PRO A 263 0.94 -2.66 10.46
CA PRO A 263 1.64 -2.07 9.34
C PRO A 263 1.96 -3.12 8.27
N LEU A 264 1.65 -2.76 7.02
CA LEU A 264 2.09 -3.47 5.83
C LEU A 264 3.16 -2.62 5.15
N LEU A 265 4.39 -3.12 5.13
CA LEU A 265 5.53 -2.46 4.49
C LEU A 265 6.04 -3.26 3.31
N MET A 266 6.67 -2.59 2.37
CA MET A 266 7.31 -3.19 1.20
C MET A 266 8.81 -2.87 1.22
N ALA A 267 9.65 -3.88 1.00
CA ALA A 267 11.09 -3.71 0.93
C ALA A 267 11.65 -4.44 -0.30
N SER A 268 12.68 -3.87 -0.92
CA SER A 268 13.35 -4.49 -2.07
C SER A 268 14.15 -5.73 -1.66
N GLU A 269 14.69 -5.71 -0.45
CA GLU A 269 15.46 -6.79 0.16
C GLU A 269 15.22 -6.91 1.66
N VAL A 270 15.49 -8.10 2.19
CA VAL A 270 15.58 -8.36 3.62
C VAL A 270 16.95 -8.97 3.93
N ARG A 271 17.56 -8.54 5.03
CA ARG A 271 18.87 -8.99 5.48
C ARG A 271 18.73 -9.83 6.74
N LEU A 272 19.30 -11.04 6.72
CA LEU A 272 19.44 -11.88 7.91
C LEU A 272 20.58 -11.32 8.78
N ILE A 273 20.26 -10.91 10.00
CA ILE A 273 21.24 -10.48 11.00
C ILE A 273 21.74 -11.68 11.79
N ARG A 274 20.82 -12.55 12.22
CA ARG A 274 21.15 -13.73 13.03
C ARG A 274 20.11 -14.82 12.82
N LYS A 275 20.55 -16.08 12.72
CA LYS A 275 19.65 -17.23 12.91
C LYS A 275 19.45 -17.41 14.41
N GLY A 276 18.22 -17.31 14.88
CA GLY A 276 17.91 -17.68 16.26
C GLY A 276 18.03 -19.19 16.41
N ASP A 277 18.59 -19.63 17.55
CA ASP A 277 18.42 -21.02 17.95
C ASP A 277 16.94 -21.24 18.30
N PRO A 278 16.29 -22.31 17.81
CA PRO A 278 14.87 -22.55 18.05
C PRO A 278 14.49 -22.69 19.54
N LEU A 279 15.45 -22.76 20.47
CA LEU A 279 15.26 -23.07 21.87
C LEU A 279 16.28 -22.38 22.78
N SER A 280 16.23 -21.06 22.95
CA SER A 280 16.76 -20.41 24.16
C SER A 280 16.24 -18.98 24.32
N GLY A 281 15.21 -18.78 25.15
CA GLY A 281 14.94 -17.47 25.78
C GLY A 281 13.49 -16.98 25.85
N TYR A 282 12.53 -17.55 25.12
CA TYR A 282 11.12 -17.16 25.22
C TYR A 282 10.25 -18.31 25.71
N THR A 283 10.33 -18.61 27.00
CA THR A 283 9.25 -19.32 27.71
C THR A 283 8.08 -18.36 27.93
N GLY A 284 7.32 -18.11 26.85
CA GLY A 284 6.00 -17.47 26.88
C GLY A 284 4.95 -18.47 26.42
N THR A 285 4.45 -19.29 27.35
CA THR A 285 3.54 -20.43 27.14
C THR A 285 2.12 -20.07 26.69
N ILE A 286 1.89 -18.97 25.95
CA ILE A 286 0.55 -18.63 25.43
C ILE A 286 0.52 -18.32 23.92
N ALA A 287 1.65 -18.32 23.20
CA ALA A 287 1.67 -17.91 21.78
C ALA A 287 1.63 -19.05 20.75
N THR A 288 1.72 -20.33 21.15
CA THR A 288 2.04 -21.41 20.18
C THR A 288 0.83 -22.00 19.45
N THR A 289 -0.39 -21.85 19.97
CA THR A 289 -1.61 -22.40 19.34
C THR A 289 -2.32 -21.40 18.41
N ALA A 290 -1.71 -20.24 18.16
CA ALA A 290 -2.30 -19.10 17.47
C ALA A 290 -2.01 -19.04 15.95
N MET A 291 -1.09 -19.84 15.40
CA MET A 291 -0.63 -19.65 14.01
C MET A 291 -1.22 -20.60 12.95
N ILE A 292 -1.96 -21.64 13.35
CA ILE A 292 -2.36 -22.74 12.44
C ILE A 292 -3.48 -22.34 11.43
N LEU A 293 -4.19 -21.22 11.60
CA LEU A 293 -5.33 -20.86 10.74
C LEU A 293 -5.16 -19.58 9.90
N ALA A 294 -3.99 -18.95 9.91
CA ALA A 294 -3.73 -17.76 9.10
C ALA A 294 -3.40 -18.09 7.62
N GLY A 295 -3.22 -19.36 7.26
CA GLY A 295 -3.08 -19.81 5.86
C GLY A 295 -4.42 -20.07 5.14
N GLY A 296 -5.52 -20.25 5.89
CA GLY A 296 -6.83 -20.56 5.31
C GLY A 296 -7.54 -19.34 4.71
N THR A 297 -7.32 -18.14 5.25
CA THR A 297 -8.11 -16.95 4.89
C THR A 297 -7.71 -16.33 3.55
N PHE A 298 -6.44 -16.36 3.15
CA PHE A 298 -6.07 -15.96 1.77
C PHE A 298 -6.57 -16.97 0.73
N PHE A 299 -6.63 -18.26 1.08
CA PHE A 299 -7.24 -19.28 0.23
C PHE A 299 -8.77 -19.07 0.11
N VAL A 300 -9.44 -18.61 1.18
CA VAL A 300 -10.87 -18.29 1.17
C VAL A 300 -11.17 -17.02 0.38
N VAL A 301 -10.35 -15.96 0.44
CA VAL A 301 -10.52 -14.77 -0.43
C VAL A 301 -10.32 -15.16 -1.90
N TYR A 302 -9.30 -15.95 -2.20
CA TYR A 302 -9.07 -16.48 -3.55
C TYR A 302 -10.20 -17.41 -4.04
N TRP A 303 -10.73 -18.28 -3.17
CA TRP A 303 -11.82 -19.20 -3.51
C TRP A 303 -13.17 -18.48 -3.65
N TRP A 304 -13.41 -17.42 -2.88
CA TRP A 304 -14.63 -16.62 -2.93
C TRP A 304 -14.67 -15.74 -4.19
N PHE A 305 -13.53 -15.17 -4.62
CA PHE A 305 -13.43 -14.47 -5.92
C PHE A 305 -13.61 -15.43 -7.11
N ARG A 306 -13.08 -16.66 -7.04
CA ARG A 306 -13.23 -17.66 -8.12
C ARG A 306 -14.67 -18.18 -8.32
N LEU A 307 -15.51 -18.13 -7.27
CA LEU A 307 -16.93 -18.51 -7.37
C LEU A 307 -17.81 -17.37 -7.93
N SER A 308 -17.42 -16.11 -7.76
CA SER A 308 -18.10 -14.96 -8.36
C SER A 308 -17.75 -14.74 -9.83
N ASP A 309 -16.54 -15.10 -10.26
CA ASP A 309 -16.09 -14.89 -11.66
C ASP A 309 -16.64 -15.89 -12.67
N ARG A 310 -17.35 -16.94 -12.22
CA ARG A 310 -18.02 -17.89 -13.14
C ARG A 310 -19.35 -17.39 -13.72
N LYS A 311 -19.82 -16.20 -13.34
CA LYS A 311 -21.08 -15.62 -13.85
C LYS A 311 -20.98 -14.21 -14.44
N SER A 312 -19.79 -13.64 -14.59
CA SER A 312 -19.66 -12.25 -15.07
C SER A 312 -18.43 -12.06 -15.94
N VAL A 313 -18.46 -12.54 -17.19
CA VAL A 313 -17.76 -11.81 -18.26
C VAL A 313 -18.63 -10.60 -18.60
N THR A 314 -18.55 -9.62 -17.72
CA THR A 314 -19.09 -8.28 -17.92
C THR A 314 -17.92 -7.37 -17.59
N ALA A 315 -17.59 -6.44 -18.50
CA ALA A 315 -16.56 -5.43 -18.30
C ALA A 315 -16.55 -4.95 -16.85
N LEU A 316 -15.38 -4.91 -16.21
CA LEU A 316 -15.19 -4.41 -14.85
C LEU A 316 -16.03 -3.15 -14.69
N PRO A 317 -17.05 -3.13 -13.81
CA PRO A 317 -17.80 -1.92 -13.57
C PRO A 317 -16.78 -0.90 -13.05
N ALA A 318 -16.70 0.25 -13.73
CA ALA A 318 -16.02 1.42 -13.25
C ALA A 318 -16.55 1.70 -11.83
N THR A 319 -15.86 1.19 -10.81
CA THR A 319 -16.24 1.44 -9.44
C THR A 319 -15.93 2.90 -9.27
N ASN A 320 -16.98 3.70 -9.11
CA ASN A 320 -16.90 5.14 -9.09
C ASN A 320 -16.00 5.52 -7.91
N ILE A 321 -14.74 5.87 -8.17
CA ILE A 321 -13.77 6.24 -7.12
C ILE A 321 -14.35 7.41 -6.30
N HIS A 322 -15.18 8.26 -6.92
CA HIS A 322 -15.97 9.27 -6.23
C HIS A 322 -16.98 8.70 -5.21
N ASP A 323 -17.59 7.53 -5.44
CA ASP A 323 -18.45 6.89 -4.44
C ASP A 323 -17.63 6.30 -3.28
N ALA A 324 -16.43 5.77 -3.55
CA ALA A 324 -15.52 5.30 -2.50
C ALA A 324 -14.98 6.47 -1.67
N LEU A 325 -14.58 7.57 -2.32
CA LEU A 325 -14.14 8.83 -1.69
C LEU A 325 -15.29 9.52 -0.93
N ARG A 326 -16.50 9.57 -1.49
CA ARG A 326 -17.70 10.15 -0.84
C ARG A 326 -18.14 9.33 0.36
N LYS A 327 -18.23 8.00 0.24
CA LYS A 327 -18.56 7.09 1.36
C LYS A 327 -17.44 7.06 2.41
N GLY A 328 -16.18 7.26 2.01
CA GLY A 328 -15.05 7.43 2.92
C GLY A 328 -15.15 8.72 3.73
N ALA A 329 -15.39 9.85 3.06
CA ALA A 329 -15.50 11.17 3.68
C ALA A 329 -16.70 11.30 4.65
N GLU A 330 -17.83 10.66 4.36
CA GLU A 330 -19.00 10.65 5.25
C GLU A 330 -18.82 9.75 6.50
N ARG A 331 -17.84 8.83 6.50
CA ARG A 331 -17.62 7.87 7.61
C ARG A 331 -16.42 8.16 8.51
N THR A 332 -15.44 8.95 8.08
CA THR A 332 -14.26 9.35 8.90
C THR A 332 -14.61 10.17 10.14
N SER A 333 -15.86 10.62 10.27
CA SER A 333 -16.39 11.30 11.46
C SER A 333 -16.62 10.38 12.67
N ASN A 334 -16.92 9.08 12.47
CA ASN A 334 -17.46 8.23 13.54
C ASN A 334 -16.61 7.00 13.96
N GLU A 335 -15.53 6.66 13.24
CA GLU A 335 -14.73 5.45 13.54
C GLU A 335 -13.21 5.70 13.49
N LYS A 336 -12.72 6.72 14.20
CA LYS A 336 -11.27 6.87 14.41
C LYS A 336 -10.82 5.98 15.58
N PRO A 337 -9.88 5.05 15.37
CA PRO A 337 -9.27 4.30 16.47
C PRO A 337 -8.48 5.24 17.40
N ASN A 338 -8.59 5.01 18.70
CA ASN A 338 -7.87 5.77 19.73
C ASN A 338 -6.63 5.00 20.18
N PHE A 339 -5.52 5.72 20.32
CA PHE A 339 -4.21 5.19 20.69
C PHE A 339 -3.53 5.99 21.81
N GLU A 340 -4.27 6.75 22.63
CA GLU A 340 -3.72 7.41 23.82
C GLU A 340 -3.57 6.49 25.04
N GLY A 341 -2.46 6.66 25.76
CA GLY A 341 -2.12 6.04 27.05
C GLY A 341 -0.90 5.12 26.93
N LEU A 342 0.28 5.45 27.45
CA LEU A 342 0.59 5.90 28.81
C LEU A 342 1.78 6.88 28.80
N LYS A 343 1.68 7.96 29.59
CA LYS A 343 2.85 8.76 30.01
C LYS A 343 3.89 7.88 30.69
#